data_AF-A0A7X7FL05-F1
#
_entry.id   AF-A0A7X7FL05-F1
#
_cell.length_a   1.000
_cell.length_b   1.000
_cell.length_c   1.000
_cell.angle_alpha   90.00
_cell.angle_beta   90.00
_cell.angle_gamma   90.00
#
_symmetry.space_group_name_H-M   'P 1'
#
loop_
_entity.id
_entity.type
_entity.pdbx_description
1 polymer ?
#
loop_
_entity_poly.entity_id
_entity_poly.type
_entity_poly.pdbx_seq_one_letter_code
_entity_poly.pdbx_strand_id
1 'polypeptide(L)'
;MDLEKWTVSDEGKVSAAKAKSREIKGEQNESHMGNWLDCIRSRKRPNADIEYGHQHAVATIMAAAALETGRKHLYDPQKREMRAV
;
A
#
# COMPACT_ATOMS: atom_id res chain seq x y z
N MET A 1 -6.62 -14.74 2.00
CA MET A 1 -5.44 -14.81 2.89
C MET A 1 -5.94 -15.11 4.29
N ASP A 2 -5.46 -16.19 4.88
CA ASP A 2 -5.75 -16.55 6.28
C ASP A 2 -4.64 -15.93 7.15
N LEU A 3 -5.00 -14.92 7.94
CA LEU A 3 -4.07 -14.16 8.79
C LEU A 3 -3.66 -14.94 10.04
N GLU A 4 -4.45 -15.91 10.49
CA GLU A 4 -4.13 -16.73 11.66
C GLU A 4 -3.13 -17.83 11.30
N LYS A 5 -3.31 -18.43 10.11
CA LYS A 5 -2.41 -19.48 9.60
C LYS A 5 -1.25 -18.95 8.78
N TRP A 6 -1.25 -17.66 8.48
CA TRP A 6 -0.26 -17.03 7.60
C TRP A 6 -0.16 -17.71 6.22
N THR A 7 -1.32 -18.03 5.61
CA THR A 7 -1.40 -18.72 4.32
C THR A 7 -2.20 -17.94 3.28
N VAL A 8 -1.86 -18.12 2.01
CA VAL A 8 -2.64 -17.63 0.86
C VAL A 8 -3.26 -18.83 0.17
N SER A 9 -4.59 -18.89 0.15
CA SER A 9 -5.38 -19.86 -0.61
C SER A 9 -5.88 -19.26 -1.94
N ASP A 10 -6.53 -20.09 -2.75
CA ASP A 10 -7.15 -19.67 -4.01
C ASP A 10 -8.61 -19.22 -3.85
N GLU A 11 -9.09 -19.16 -2.61
CA GLU A 11 -10.42 -18.66 -2.25
C GLU A 11 -10.53 -17.17 -2.58
N GLY A 12 -11.60 -16.80 -3.29
CA GLY A 12 -11.84 -15.41 -3.73
C GLY A 12 -11.07 -14.99 -4.99
N LYS A 13 -10.45 -15.92 -5.71
CA LYS A 13 -9.79 -15.59 -6.99
C LYS A 13 -10.78 -15.15 -8.06
N VAL A 14 -10.35 -14.20 -8.90
CA VAL A 14 -11.08 -13.76 -10.10
C VAL A 14 -10.60 -14.48 -11.37
N SER A 15 -9.44 -15.15 -11.32
CA SER A 15 -8.86 -15.88 -12.46
C SER A 15 -9.25 -17.36 -12.51
N ALA A 16 -9.40 -17.91 -13.71
CA ALA A 16 -9.62 -19.35 -13.94
C ALA A 16 -8.41 -20.23 -13.55
N ALA A 17 -7.21 -19.65 -13.40
CA ALA A 17 -6.02 -20.36 -12.97
C ALA A 17 -6.17 -20.89 -11.53
N LYS A 18 -5.76 -22.14 -11.30
CA LYS A 18 -5.67 -22.71 -9.95
C LYS A 18 -4.35 -22.28 -9.31
N ALA A 19 -4.42 -21.51 -8.23
CA ALA A 19 -3.28 -21.25 -7.36
C ALA A 19 -3.22 -22.34 -6.29
N LYS A 20 -2.02 -22.80 -5.93
CA LYS A 20 -1.85 -23.70 -4.78
C LYS A 20 -1.83 -22.87 -3.50
N SER A 21 -2.47 -23.37 -2.46
CA SER A 21 -2.32 -22.80 -1.12
C SER A 21 -0.85 -22.82 -0.73
N ARG A 22 -0.33 -21.68 -0.26
CA ARG A 22 1.06 -21.54 0.15
C ARG A 22 1.18 -20.82 1.48
N GLU A 23 2.17 -21.23 2.25
CA GLU A 23 2.62 -20.52 3.44
C GLU A 23 3.31 -19.21 3.03
N ILE A 24 3.04 -18.15 3.77
CA ILE A 24 3.77 -16.89 3.68
C ILE A 24 4.97 -17.04 4.60
N LYS A 25 6.19 -17.01 4.08
CA LYS A 25 7.39 -16.96 4.92
C LYS A 25 7.68 -15.50 5.24
N GLY A 26 7.95 -15.19 6.50
CA GLY A 26 8.47 -13.89 6.87
C GLY A 26 9.85 -13.70 6.26
N GLU A 27 10.05 -12.60 5.56
CA GLU A 27 11.37 -12.19 5.07
C GLU A 27 12.02 -11.26 6.09
N GLN A 28 13.33 -11.41 6.29
CA GLN A 28 14.07 -10.43 7.08
C GLN A 28 14.12 -9.11 6.32
N ASN A 29 13.72 -8.03 6.98
CA ASN A 29 13.77 -6.68 6.45
C ASN A 29 14.52 -5.74 7.40
N GLU A 30 14.92 -4.59 6.87
CA GLU A 30 15.49 -3.52 7.68
C GLU A 30 14.45 -3.00 8.68
N SER A 31 14.89 -2.69 9.91
CA SER A 31 14.02 -2.05 10.90
C SER A 31 13.56 -0.69 10.40
N HIS A 32 12.24 -0.49 10.30
CA HIS A 32 11.66 0.78 9.87
C HIS A 32 12.12 1.97 10.73
N MET A 33 12.03 1.82 12.06
CA MET A 33 12.46 2.86 13.00
C MET A 33 13.98 3.01 13.02
N GLY A 34 14.72 1.90 12.84
CA GLY A 34 16.17 1.91 12.73
C GLY A 34 16.64 2.76 11.56
N ASN A 35 16.12 2.46 10.36
CA ASN A 35 16.38 3.23 9.13
C ASN A 35 16.14 4.73 9.34
N TRP A 36 14.98 5.08 9.92
CA TRP A 36 14.62 6.49 10.15
C TRP A 36 15.61 7.21 11.07
N LEU A 37 15.98 6.61 12.20
CA LEU A 37 16.95 7.19 13.14
C LEU A 37 18.34 7.34 12.51
N ASP A 38 18.77 6.38 11.70
CA ASP A 38 20.06 6.42 11.01
C ASP A 38 20.08 7.47 9.90
N CYS A 39 18.96 7.65 9.18
CA CYS A 39 18.79 8.73 8.21
C CYS A 39 18.85 10.11 8.87
N ILE A 40 18.28 10.30 10.06
CA ILE A 40 18.39 11.57 10.82
C ILE A 40 19.85 11.89 11.12
N ARG A 41 20.62 10.91 11.63
CA ARG A 41 22.03 11.10 11.97
C ARG A 41 22.90 11.37 10.75
N SER A 42 22.70 10.58 9.69
CA SER A 42 23.50 10.64 8.47
C SER A 42 23.05 11.70 7.48
N ARG A 43 21.91 12.36 7.71
CA ARG A 43 21.26 13.31 6.78
C ARG A 43 20.92 12.70 5.42
N LYS A 44 20.72 11.38 5.35
CA LYS A 44 20.26 10.68 4.14
C LYS A 44 18.73 10.65 4.06
N ARG A 45 18.20 10.50 2.83
CA ARG A 45 16.77 10.29 2.59
C ARG A 45 16.34 8.93 3.19
N PRO A 46 15.25 8.86 3.99
CA PRO A 46 14.72 7.60 4.51
C PRO A 46 14.04 6.78 3.42
N ASN A 47 13.92 5.47 3.66
CA ASN A 47 13.22 4.55 2.74
C ASN A 47 11.74 4.92 2.57
N ALA A 48 11.12 5.45 3.63
CA ALA A 48 9.74 5.91 3.65
C ALA A 48 9.69 7.40 3.98
N ASP A 49 9.97 8.24 2.98
CA ASP A 49 9.87 9.69 3.13
C ASP A 49 8.42 10.22 3.01
N ILE A 50 8.29 11.53 3.16
CA ILE A 50 7.00 12.21 3.14
C ILE A 50 6.27 12.11 1.78
N GLU A 51 7.00 12.03 0.67
CA GLU A 51 6.38 11.95 -0.67
C GLU A 51 5.71 10.60 -0.86
N TYR A 52 6.32 9.50 -0.38
CA TYR A 52 5.65 8.19 -0.36
C TYR A 52 4.44 8.19 0.57
N GLY A 53 4.54 8.84 1.73
CA GLY A 53 3.40 9.03 2.65
C GLY A 53 2.23 9.75 1.98
N HIS A 54 2.51 10.84 1.26
CA HIS A 54 1.51 11.61 0.49
C HIS A 54 0.83 10.74 -0.57
N GLN A 55 1.61 9.96 -1.34
CA GLN A 55 1.07 9.08 -2.38
C GLN A 55 0.12 8.02 -1.81
N HIS A 56 0.46 7.40 -0.67
CA HIS A 56 -0.42 6.45 0.01
C HIS A 56 -1.72 7.12 0.49
N ALA A 57 -1.62 8.32 1.06
CA ALA A 57 -2.79 9.08 1.54
C ALA A 57 -3.74 9.46 0.40
N VAL A 58 -3.22 9.88 -0.75
CA VAL A 58 -4.04 10.17 -1.94
C VAL A 58 -4.86 8.95 -2.34
N ALA A 59 -4.25 7.76 -2.41
CA ALA A 59 -4.95 6.54 -2.80
C ALA A 59 -6.07 6.16 -1.82
N THR A 60 -5.84 6.25 -0.51
CA THR A 60 -6.86 5.94 0.51
C THR A 60 -8.00 6.96 0.50
N ILE A 61 -7.71 8.25 0.32
CA ILE A 61 -8.74 9.29 0.20
C ILE A 61 -9.58 9.08 -1.06
N MET A 62 -8.95 8.75 -2.20
CA MET A 62 -9.67 8.43 -3.44
C MET A 62 -10.61 7.22 -3.27
N ALA A 63 -10.16 6.18 -2.58
CA ALA A 63 -10.97 5.00 -2.31
C ALA A 63 -12.18 5.33 -1.41
N ALA A 64 -11.97 6.13 -0.36
CA ALA A 64 -13.04 6.59 0.52
C ALA A 64 -14.07 7.44 -0.23
N ALA A 65 -13.60 8.40 -1.06
CA ALA A 65 -14.49 9.24 -1.85
C ALA A 65 -15.28 8.44 -2.90
N ALA A 66 -14.68 7.43 -3.52
CA ALA A 66 -15.36 6.54 -4.45
C ALA A 66 -16.44 5.71 -3.76
N LEU A 67 -16.15 5.20 -2.56
CA LEU A 67 -17.11 4.46 -1.75
C LEU A 67 -18.32 5.33 -1.37
N GLU A 68 -18.09 6.57 -0.92
CA GLU A 68 -19.16 7.48 -0.49
C GLU A 68 -20.02 7.95 -1.67
N THR A 69 -19.40 8.26 -2.81
CA THR A 69 -20.10 8.88 -3.94
C THR A 69 -20.61 7.89 -4.98
N GLY A 70 -20.15 6.63 -4.93
CA GLY A 70 -20.41 5.63 -5.98
C GLY A 70 -19.78 5.96 -7.34
N ARG A 71 -18.87 6.94 -7.41
CA ARG A 71 -18.23 7.40 -8.65
C ARG A 71 -16.75 7.08 -8.65
N LYS A 72 -16.19 6.96 -9.85
CA LYS A 72 -14.73 6.88 -10.02
C LYS A 72 -14.12 8.24 -9.71
N HIS A 73 -12.98 8.26 -9.01
CA HIS A 73 -12.19 9.48 -8.81
C HIS A 73 -10.86 9.38 -9.56
N LEU A 74 -10.38 10.52 -10.06
CA LEU A 74 -9.05 10.68 -10.68
C LEU A 74 -8.24 11.70 -9.87
N TYR A 75 -6.93 11.49 -9.82
CA TYR A 75 -5.98 12.42 -9.20
C TYR A 75 -5.07 13.04 -10.27
N ASP A 76 -4.94 14.37 -10.24
CA ASP A 76 -3.98 15.13 -11.02
C ASP A 76 -2.70 15.33 -10.18
N PRO A 77 -1.57 14.68 -10.51
CA PRO A 77 -0.35 14.79 -9.71
C PRO A 77 0.36 16.14 -9.84
N GLN A 78 0.11 16.90 -10.92
CA GLN A 78 0.69 18.23 -11.11
C GLN A 78 -0.04 19.25 -10.26
N LYS A 79 -1.37 19.19 -10.24
CA LYS A 79 -2.20 20.10 -9.44
C LYS A 79 -2.40 19.66 -7.99
N ARG A 80 -2.15 18.37 -7.71
CA ARG A 80 -2.44 17.70 -6.43
C ARG A 80 -3.93 17.77 -6.06
N GLU A 81 -4.79 17.58 -7.04
CA GLU A 81 -6.24 17.66 -6.90
C GLU A 81 -6.90 16.33 -7.28
N MET A 82 -8.00 16.00 -6.60
CA MET A 82 -8.86 14.87 -6.97
C MET A 82 -10.20 15.36 -7.54
N ARG A 83 -10.76 14.61 -8.48
CA ARG A 83 -12.09 14.89 -9.05
C ARG A 83 -12.86 13.61 -9.34
N ALA A 84 -14.18 13.68 -9.14
CA ALA A 84 -15.09 12.63 -9.61
C ALA A 84 -15.17 12.63 -11.15
N VAL A 85 -15.41 11.44 -11.71
CA VAL A 85 -15.66 11.20 -13.13
C VAL A 85 -17.02 10.53 -13.29
#